data_AF-A0A1E4ZUP1-F1
#
_entry.id   AF-A0A1E4ZUP1-F1
#
_cell.length_a   1.000
_cell.length_b   1.000
_cell.length_c   1.000
_cell.angle_alpha   90.00
_cell.angle_beta   90.00
_cell.angle_gamma   90.00
#
_symmetry.space_group_name_H-M   'P 1'
#
loop_
_entity.id
_entity.type
_entity.pdbx_description
1 polymer ?
#
loop_
_entity_poly.entity_id
_entity_poly.type
_entity_poly.pdbx_seq_one_letter_code
_entity_poly.pdbx_strand_id
1 'polypeptide(L)'
;MKCVLHTNNKNNPKELIVRRKFVPIKLISIGENQFLNAGTKLPYTTAKVIGLLTTSKVIGPPCIDEGLPPKYYYGVSRFEITTTDFLDSNIGNFYDGQYPPDILIDTVPNFWWYFVHPITDRFPVLIANGMLQELTEPTTLEFKQEGQCTPDQYFLWQGKLSADGDIQITFTPPN
;
A
#
# COMPACT_ATOMS: atom_id res chain seq x y z
N MET A 1 -7.77 1.14 7.78
CA MET A 1 -9.20 1.59 7.76
C MET A 1 -9.47 2.29 6.43
N LYS A 2 -10.29 1.70 5.55
CA LYS A 2 -10.65 2.30 4.25
C LYS A 2 -11.84 3.25 4.44
N CYS A 3 -11.71 4.52 4.06
CA CYS A 3 -12.82 5.49 4.14
C CYS A 3 -13.81 5.25 3.00
N VAL A 4 -15.05 4.88 3.32
CA VAL A 4 -16.16 4.80 2.37
C VAL A 4 -16.72 6.22 2.17
N LEU A 5 -16.62 6.74 0.95
CA LEU A 5 -17.13 8.06 0.60
C LEU A 5 -18.55 7.96 0.04
N HIS A 6 -19.55 8.41 0.81
CA HIS A 6 -20.94 8.42 0.35
C HIS A 6 -21.18 9.57 -0.64
N THR A 7 -21.54 9.23 -1.88
CA THR A 7 -21.72 10.17 -3.01
C THR A 7 -23.06 10.90 -3.04
N ASN A 8 -23.98 10.60 -2.12
CA ASN A 8 -25.36 11.11 -2.15
C ASN A 8 -25.50 12.58 -1.72
N ASN A 9 -24.39 13.27 -1.43
CA ASN A 9 -24.37 14.64 -0.91
C ASN A 9 -23.66 15.64 -1.86
N LYS A 10 -23.66 15.33 -3.16
CA LYS A 10 -23.07 16.19 -4.20
C LYS A 10 -23.99 17.37 -4.50
N ASN A 11 -23.51 18.59 -4.26
CA ASN A 11 -24.15 19.82 -4.76
C ASN A 11 -23.64 20.21 -6.16
N ASN A 12 -22.55 19.58 -6.63
CA ASN A 12 -21.89 19.83 -7.92
C ASN A 12 -21.26 18.50 -8.41
N PRO A 13 -21.31 18.14 -9.71
CA PRO A 13 -20.73 16.89 -10.25
C PRO A 13 -19.26 16.67 -9.90
N LYS A 14 -18.48 17.74 -9.66
CA LYS A 14 -17.04 17.67 -9.39
C LYS A 14 -16.64 17.88 -7.92
N GLU A 15 -17.60 18.04 -7.01
CA GLU A 15 -17.30 18.37 -5.61
C GLU A 15 -18.00 17.42 -4.65
N LEU A 16 -17.23 16.85 -3.71
CA LEU A 16 -17.74 16.02 -2.63
C LEU A 16 -17.35 16.65 -1.29
N ILE A 17 -18.35 16.93 -0.45
CA ILE A 17 -18.12 17.40 0.93
C ILE A 17 -18.11 16.18 1.85
N VAL A 18 -16.94 15.81 2.36
CA VAL A 18 -16.79 14.72 3.33
C VAL A 18 -16.96 15.28 4.74
N ARG A 19 -18.05 14.90 5.42
CA ARG A 19 -18.26 15.21 6.84
C ARG A 19 -17.69 14.07 7.68
N ARG A 20 -16.53 14.27 8.31
CA ARG A 20 -16.00 13.31 9.29
C ARG A 20 -16.83 13.39 10.57
N LYS A 21 -17.60 12.34 10.86
CA LYS A 21 -18.29 12.19 12.14
C LYS A 21 -17.27 11.59 13.13
N PHE A 22 -16.84 12.36 14.12
CA PHE A 22 -16.10 11.77 15.24
C PHE A 22 -17.01 10.73 15.91
N VAL A 23 -16.52 9.50 16.03
CA VAL A 23 -17.16 8.48 16.86
C VAL A 23 -16.73 8.77 18.30
N PRO A 24 -17.64 9.08 19.23
CA PRO A 24 -17.24 9.29 20.62
C PRO A 24 -16.68 7.98 21.18
N ILE A 25 -15.42 8.01 21.61
CA ILE A 25 -14.79 6.89 22.29
C ILE A 25 -15.37 6.84 23.72
N LYS A 26 -16.14 5.80 24.03
CA LYS A 26 -16.64 5.55 25.38
C LYS A 26 -15.49 4.98 26.23
N LEU A 27 -14.91 5.80 27.10
CA LEU A 27 -13.95 5.34 28.09
C LEU A 27 -14.72 4.87 29.34
N ILE A 28 -14.55 3.60 29.71
CA ILE A 28 -15.08 3.06 30.97
C ILE A 28 -13.95 3.13 31.99
N SER A 29 -14.11 3.97 33.02
CA SER A 29 -13.22 3.96 34.17
C SER A 29 -13.75 2.91 35.16
N ILE A 30 -12.96 1.87 35.44
CA ILE A 30 -13.29 0.86 36.44
C ILE A 30 -12.41 1.12 37.66
N GLY A 31 -13.03 1.61 38.73
CA GLY A 31 -12.43 1.76 40.06
C GLY A 31 -13.50 2.12 41.08
N GLU A 32 -13.60 1.35 42.16
CA GLU A 32 -14.51 1.65 43.27
C GLU A 32 -13.96 2.79 44.14
N ASN A 33 -14.85 3.66 44.63
CA ASN A 33 -14.57 4.77 45.57
C ASN A 33 -13.82 6.01 45.04
N GLN A 34 -14.19 6.53 43.85
CA GLN A 34 -13.87 7.92 43.50
C GLN A 34 -15.11 8.82 43.64
N PHE A 35 -15.10 9.68 44.65
CA PHE A 35 -16.04 10.81 44.74
C PHE A 35 -15.60 11.88 43.73
N LEU A 36 -16.33 12.00 42.62
CA LEU A 36 -16.22 13.13 41.71
C LEU A 36 -16.79 14.37 42.40
N ASN A 37 -15.93 15.18 43.01
CA ASN A 37 -16.33 16.52 43.43
C ASN A 37 -16.70 17.32 42.16
N ALA A 38 -17.90 17.91 42.14
CA ALA A 38 -18.46 18.64 41.00
C ALA A 38 -17.60 19.82 40.52
N GLY A 39 -16.63 20.27 41.32
CA GLY A 39 -15.62 21.28 40.95
C GLY A 39 -14.33 20.72 40.34
N THR A 40 -14.12 19.40 40.33
CA THR A 40 -12.88 18.80 39.83
C THR A 40 -12.94 18.74 38.31
N LYS A 41 -12.28 19.69 37.66
CA LYS A 41 -12.00 19.61 36.23
C LYS A 41 -11.29 18.30 35.94
N LEU A 42 -11.96 17.40 35.21
CA LEU A 42 -11.29 16.28 34.56
C LEU A 42 -10.07 16.86 33.81
N PRO A 43 -8.90 16.21 33.83
CA PRO A 43 -7.65 16.74 33.25
C PRO A 43 -7.70 16.97 31.73
N TYR A 44 -8.86 16.76 31.09
CA TYR A 44 -9.11 16.99 29.68
C TYR A 44 -10.24 18.00 29.40
N THR A 45 -10.65 18.80 30.39
CA THR A 45 -11.62 19.90 30.18
C THR A 45 -10.91 21.15 29.65
N THR A 46 -10.52 21.12 28.37
CA THR A 46 -10.30 22.38 27.65
C THR A 46 -11.67 23.00 27.37
N ALA A 47 -11.95 24.14 28.02
CA ALA A 47 -13.23 24.85 27.98
C ALA A 47 -13.61 25.45 26.61
N LYS A 48 -12.94 25.06 25.53
CA LYS A 48 -13.27 25.41 24.15
C LYS A 48 -12.72 24.35 23.21
N VAL A 49 -13.37 23.19 23.13
CA VAL A 49 -13.32 22.42 21.88
C VAL A 49 -14.36 23.02 20.95
N ILE A 50 -14.01 24.13 20.30
CA ILE A 50 -14.60 24.42 18.99
C ILE A 50 -14.00 23.34 18.11
N GLY A 51 -14.71 22.21 17.97
CA GLY A 51 -14.32 21.20 17.01
C GLY A 51 -14.28 21.88 15.66
N LEU A 52 -13.07 22.18 15.17
CA LEU A 52 -12.91 22.71 13.83
C LEU A 52 -13.36 21.57 12.91
N LEU A 53 -14.57 21.68 12.37
CA LEU A 53 -15.01 20.89 11.23
C LEU A 53 -14.10 21.29 10.08
N THR A 54 -12.96 20.64 9.96
CA THR A 54 -12.09 20.82 8.79
C THR A 54 -12.82 20.19 7.61
N THR A 55 -13.62 20.98 6.90
CA THR A 55 -14.13 20.57 5.59
C THR A 55 -12.95 20.59 4.64
N SER A 56 -12.41 19.41 4.34
CA SER A 56 -11.43 19.26 3.27
C SER A 56 -12.20 19.38 1.95
N LYS A 57 -11.90 20.42 1.18
CA LYS A 57 -12.34 20.51 -0.20
C LYS A 57 -11.45 19.55 -1.01
N VAL A 58 -11.99 18.39 -1.36
CA VAL A 58 -11.33 17.49 -2.30
C VAL A 58 -11.56 18.07 -3.70
N ILE A 59 -10.58 18.79 -4.21
CA ILE A 59 -10.57 19.28 -5.59
C ILE A 59 -9.81 18.26 -6.44
N GLY A 60 -10.54 17.45 -7.18
CA GLY A 60 -10.00 16.45 -8.09
C GLY A 60 -11.02 15.33 -8.32
N PRO A 61 -11.02 14.67 -9.48
CA PRO A 61 -11.80 13.46 -9.66
C PRO A 61 -11.41 12.42 -8.57
N PRO A 62 -12.34 11.59 -8.07
CA PRO A 62 -12.12 10.70 -6.93
C PRO A 62 -11.03 9.64 -7.15
N CYS A 63 -10.59 9.51 -8.40
CA CYS A 63 -9.53 8.65 -8.89
C CYS A 63 -9.23 9.04 -10.35
N ILE A 64 -8.09 8.63 -10.88
CA ILE A 64 -7.66 8.88 -12.25
C ILE A 64 -7.07 7.58 -12.79
N ASP A 65 -7.61 7.06 -13.90
CA ASP A 65 -7.04 5.89 -14.59
C ASP A 65 -5.93 6.31 -15.57
N GLU A 66 -6.01 7.52 -16.13
CA GLU A 66 -5.03 8.02 -17.09
C GLU A 66 -3.90 8.80 -16.41
N GLY A 67 -2.68 8.26 -16.46
CA GLY A 67 -1.46 9.03 -16.15
C GLY A 67 -0.89 8.84 -14.74
N LEU A 68 -1.23 7.76 -14.03
CA LEU A 68 -0.42 7.35 -12.89
C LEU A 68 0.83 6.61 -13.37
N PRO A 69 2.04 6.97 -12.87
CA PRO A 69 3.24 6.25 -13.23
C PRO A 69 3.13 4.79 -12.75
N PRO A 70 3.63 3.83 -13.54
CA PRO A 70 3.61 2.43 -13.16
C PRO A 70 4.44 2.22 -11.89
N LYS A 71 4.10 1.16 -11.14
CA LYS A 71 4.70 0.89 -9.84
C LYS A 71 5.10 -0.55 -9.71
N TYR A 72 6.27 -0.81 -9.17
CA TYR A 72 6.76 -2.16 -8.89
C TYR A 72 6.98 -2.36 -7.40
N TYR A 73 7.01 -3.62 -6.97
CA TYR A 73 7.17 -4.04 -5.59
C TYR A 73 8.15 -5.18 -5.53
N TYR A 74 8.99 -5.20 -4.51
CA TYR A 74 9.91 -6.29 -4.28
C TYR A 74 10.24 -6.40 -2.80
N GLY A 75 10.72 -7.56 -2.40
CA GLY A 75 11.25 -7.75 -1.07
C GLY A 75 11.32 -9.21 -0.68
N VAL A 76 11.38 -9.45 0.63
CA VAL A 76 11.41 -10.77 1.23
C VAL A 76 10.21 -10.98 2.15
N SER A 77 9.72 -12.20 2.20
CA SER A 77 8.59 -12.64 3.02
C SER A 77 8.88 -13.97 3.67
N ARG A 78 8.34 -14.20 4.87
CA ARG A 78 8.42 -15.51 5.54
C ARG A 78 7.56 -16.58 4.86
N PHE A 79 6.54 -16.14 4.13
CA PHE A 79 5.53 -16.98 3.51
C PHE A 79 5.46 -16.70 2.01
N GLU A 80 4.99 -17.70 1.27
CA GLU A 80 4.74 -17.57 -0.16
C GLU A 80 3.70 -16.47 -0.38
N ILE A 81 3.95 -15.60 -1.35
CA ILE A 81 3.01 -14.54 -1.72
C ILE A 81 2.03 -15.14 -2.71
N THR A 82 0.76 -15.22 -2.33
CA THR A 82 -0.32 -15.68 -3.21
C THR A 82 -1.44 -14.64 -3.36
N THR A 83 -1.37 -13.59 -2.55
CA THR A 83 -2.37 -12.53 -2.42
C THR A 83 -1.68 -11.16 -2.49
N THR A 84 -2.48 -10.10 -2.35
CA THR A 84 -2.04 -8.71 -2.38
C THR A 84 -1.71 -8.16 -0.99
N ASP A 85 -1.56 -9.02 0.01
CA ASP A 85 -1.33 -8.63 1.42
C ASP A 85 0.00 -7.90 1.62
N PHE A 86 0.98 -8.11 0.73
CA PHE A 86 2.25 -7.37 0.77
C PHE A 86 2.05 -5.86 0.63
N LEU A 87 0.96 -5.40 0.00
CA LEU A 87 0.64 -3.97 -0.18
C LEU A 87 0.42 -3.23 1.15
N ASP A 88 0.06 -3.94 2.23
CA ASP A 88 -0.12 -3.33 3.56
C ASP A 88 1.21 -2.89 4.19
N SER A 89 2.33 -3.49 3.74
CA SER A 89 3.67 -3.26 4.30
C SER A 89 4.68 -2.73 3.29
N ASN A 90 4.42 -2.89 2.00
CA ASN A 90 5.26 -2.45 0.90
C ASN A 90 4.54 -1.37 0.09
N ILE A 91 4.98 -0.12 0.25
CA ILE A 91 4.41 1.00 -0.49
C ILE A 91 4.74 0.95 -1.98
N GLY A 92 5.72 0.15 -2.44
CA GLY A 92 6.17 0.06 -3.83
C GLY A 92 6.96 1.28 -4.31
N ASN A 93 7.58 1.16 -5.48
CA ASN A 93 8.39 2.20 -6.10
C ASN A 93 7.82 2.55 -7.47
N PHE A 94 7.67 3.85 -7.73
CA PHE A 94 7.30 4.36 -9.04
C PHE A 94 8.50 4.35 -9.96
N TYR A 95 8.26 4.21 -11.26
CA TYR A 95 9.30 4.32 -12.27
C TYR A 95 8.77 5.03 -13.51
N ASP A 96 9.69 5.72 -14.18
CA ASP A 96 9.45 6.38 -15.46
C ASP A 96 10.15 5.56 -16.55
N GLY A 97 9.41 5.12 -17.56
CA GLY A 97 9.94 4.33 -18.67
C GLY A 97 9.08 3.11 -18.99
N GLN A 98 9.57 2.30 -19.93
CA GLN A 98 8.87 1.09 -20.37
C GLN A 98 9.03 -0.08 -19.37
N TYR A 99 10.18 -0.16 -18.68
CA TYR A 99 10.50 -1.26 -17.76
C TYR A 99 11.00 -0.72 -16.42
N PRO A 100 10.77 -1.45 -15.31
CA PRO A 100 11.37 -1.15 -14.01
C PRO A 100 12.91 -1.09 -14.07
N PRO A 101 13.55 -0.32 -13.18
CA PRO A 101 15.00 -0.35 -13.02
C PRO A 101 15.48 -1.70 -12.48
N ASP A 102 16.79 -1.94 -12.55
CA ASP A 102 17.42 -3.11 -11.93
C ASP A 102 17.22 -3.11 -10.42
N ILE A 103 16.92 -4.29 -9.87
CA ILE A 103 16.60 -4.47 -8.46
C ILE A 103 17.59 -5.43 -7.84
N LEU A 104 18.12 -5.06 -6.68
CA LEU A 104 18.87 -5.96 -5.81
C LEU A 104 18.01 -6.33 -4.61
N ILE A 105 17.95 -7.62 -4.30
CA ILE A 105 17.23 -8.15 -3.14
C ILE A 105 18.22 -8.97 -2.30
N ASP A 106 18.47 -8.47 -1.09
CA ASP A 106 19.21 -9.22 -0.08
C ASP A 106 18.31 -10.34 0.44
N THR A 107 18.64 -11.59 0.12
CA THR A 107 17.81 -12.73 0.51
C THR A 107 18.24 -13.29 1.86
N VAL A 108 17.25 -13.83 2.57
CA VAL A 108 17.42 -14.47 3.88
C VAL A 108 17.08 -15.96 3.72
N PRO A 109 17.76 -16.89 4.39
CA PRO A 109 17.61 -18.31 4.11
C PRO A 109 16.22 -18.75 4.50
N ASN A 110 15.59 -19.55 3.65
CA ASN A 110 14.21 -20.02 3.80
C ASN A 110 13.11 -18.95 3.71
N PHE A 111 13.45 -17.69 3.45
CA PHE A 111 12.46 -16.66 3.10
C PHE A 111 12.17 -16.72 1.60
N TRP A 112 10.98 -16.30 1.25
CA TRP A 112 10.58 -16.07 -0.13
C TRP A 112 11.02 -14.69 -0.56
N TRP A 113 11.76 -14.58 -1.65
CA TRP A 113 11.85 -13.32 -2.37
C TRP A 113 10.61 -13.17 -3.24
N TYR A 114 10.19 -11.94 -3.50
CA TYR A 114 9.14 -11.65 -4.45
C TYR A 114 9.47 -10.40 -5.26
N PHE A 115 8.96 -10.38 -6.49
CA PHE A 115 8.98 -9.23 -7.37
C PHE A 115 7.64 -9.12 -8.10
N VAL A 116 7.05 -7.94 -8.09
CA VAL A 116 5.74 -7.65 -8.67
C VAL A 116 5.84 -6.39 -9.53
N HIS A 117 5.38 -6.45 -10.77
CA HIS A 117 5.26 -5.27 -11.64
C HIS A 117 4.07 -5.39 -12.60
N PRO A 118 3.56 -4.26 -13.16
CA PRO A 118 2.44 -4.28 -14.09
C PRO A 118 2.81 -5.07 -15.35
N ILE A 119 1.85 -5.77 -15.96
CA ILE A 119 2.13 -6.60 -17.14
C ILE A 119 2.79 -5.76 -18.26
N THR A 120 3.96 -6.24 -18.71
CA THR A 120 4.72 -5.68 -19.84
C THR A 120 4.88 -6.72 -20.96
N ASP A 121 5.48 -6.32 -22.08
CA ASP A 121 5.74 -7.17 -23.25
C ASP A 121 6.95 -8.12 -23.09
N ARG A 122 7.71 -7.99 -21.99
CA ARG A 122 8.89 -8.79 -21.68
C ARG A 122 8.84 -9.32 -20.25
N PHE A 123 9.48 -10.47 -20.02
CA PHE A 123 9.76 -11.01 -18.70
C PHE A 123 11.16 -10.64 -18.19
N PRO A 124 11.30 -10.39 -16.88
CA PRO A 124 12.60 -10.13 -16.27
C PRO A 124 13.46 -11.38 -16.22
N VAL A 125 14.72 -11.16 -15.89
CA VAL A 125 15.72 -12.19 -15.65
C VAL A 125 16.21 -12.07 -14.22
N LEU A 126 16.34 -13.23 -13.56
CA LEU A 126 16.95 -13.38 -12.24
C LEU A 126 18.43 -13.73 -12.41
N ILE A 127 19.31 -12.98 -11.75
CA ILE A 127 20.73 -13.29 -11.61
C ILE A 127 20.98 -13.65 -10.15
N ALA A 128 21.37 -14.89 -9.89
CA ALA A 128 21.63 -15.41 -8.56
C ALA A 128 22.87 -16.30 -8.58
N ASN A 129 23.85 -16.06 -7.70
CA ASN A 129 25.09 -16.84 -7.62
C ASN A 129 25.82 -17.00 -8.98
N GLY A 130 25.80 -15.96 -9.82
CA GLY A 130 26.40 -15.98 -11.15
C GLY A 130 25.64 -16.79 -12.20
N MET A 131 24.48 -17.36 -11.86
CA MET A 131 23.58 -18.00 -12.81
C MET A 131 22.48 -17.04 -13.25
N LEU A 132 22.14 -17.11 -14.53
CA LEU A 132 21.07 -16.37 -15.17
C LEU A 132 19.86 -17.29 -15.37
N GLN A 133 18.70 -16.86 -14.90
CA GLN A 133 17.43 -17.58 -15.04
C GLN A 133 16.35 -16.64 -15.57
N GLU A 134 15.72 -17.01 -16.69
CA GLU A 134 14.54 -16.30 -17.18
C GLU A 134 13.33 -16.58 -16.29
N LEU A 135 12.55 -15.54 -16.01
CA LEU A 135 11.37 -15.62 -15.15
C LEU A 135 10.09 -15.74 -16.02
N THR A 136 9.89 -16.87 -16.69
CA THR A 136 8.82 -17.05 -17.69
C THR A 136 7.46 -17.49 -17.14
N GLU A 137 7.38 -17.89 -15.87
CA GLU A 137 6.16 -18.42 -15.25
C GLU A 137 5.68 -17.50 -14.10
N PRO A 138 5.12 -16.31 -14.41
CA PRO A 138 4.56 -15.44 -13.39
C PRO A 138 3.21 -15.93 -12.88
N THR A 139 2.90 -15.59 -11.63
CA THR A 139 1.53 -15.57 -11.11
C THR A 139 0.89 -14.22 -11.46
N THR A 140 -0.33 -14.23 -12.00
CA THR A 140 -1.05 -12.98 -12.28
C THR A 140 -1.83 -12.53 -11.04
N LEU A 141 -1.66 -11.27 -10.66
CA LEU A 141 -2.40 -10.61 -9.60
C LEU A 141 -3.21 -9.45 -10.19
N GLU A 142 -4.36 -9.15 -9.60
CA GLU A 142 -5.17 -7.98 -9.95
C GLU A 142 -5.38 -7.12 -8.72
N PHE A 143 -4.91 -5.88 -8.75
CA PHE A 143 -5.13 -4.94 -7.67
C PHE A 143 -5.10 -3.49 -8.14
N LYS A 144 -5.66 -2.64 -7.30
CA LYS A 144 -5.83 -1.22 -7.54
C LYS A 144 -4.84 -0.44 -6.69
N GLN A 145 -4.02 0.40 -7.33
CA GLN A 145 -3.17 1.34 -6.60
C GLN A 145 -3.99 2.47 -5.98
N GLU A 146 -3.41 3.15 -4.99
CA GLU A 146 -3.99 4.37 -4.44
C GLU A 146 -4.11 5.45 -5.53
N GLY A 147 -5.31 5.98 -5.72
CA GLY A 147 -5.59 6.99 -6.73
C GLY A 147 -6.14 6.47 -8.06
N GLN A 148 -6.04 5.18 -8.37
CA GLN A 148 -6.63 4.58 -9.58
C GLN A 148 -8.15 4.42 -9.44
N CYS A 149 -8.92 4.33 -10.53
CA CYS A 149 -10.33 3.94 -10.49
C CYS A 149 -10.48 2.43 -10.70
N THR A 150 -9.80 1.87 -11.69
CA THR A 150 -9.81 0.44 -12.02
C THR A 150 -8.60 -0.29 -11.43
N PRO A 151 -8.73 -1.60 -11.12
CA PRO A 151 -7.58 -2.45 -10.86
C PRO A 151 -6.75 -2.66 -12.14
N ASP A 152 -5.43 -2.81 -11.95
CA ASP A 152 -4.51 -3.22 -13.00
C ASP A 152 -4.03 -4.65 -12.76
N GLN A 153 -3.54 -5.27 -13.82
CA GLN A 153 -2.92 -6.59 -13.75
C GLN A 153 -1.42 -6.49 -13.55
N TYR A 154 -0.91 -7.35 -12.67
CA TYR A 154 0.49 -7.45 -12.32
C TYR A 154 0.96 -8.88 -12.48
N PHE A 155 2.23 -9.03 -12.83
CA PHE A 155 2.93 -10.29 -12.69
C PHE A 155 3.68 -10.32 -11.37
N LEU A 156 3.62 -11.46 -10.70
CA LEU A 156 4.35 -11.82 -9.50
C LEU A 156 5.30 -12.97 -9.83
N TRP A 157 6.58 -12.78 -9.49
CA TRP A 157 7.57 -13.83 -9.39
C TRP A 157 8.03 -13.97 -7.97
N GLN A 158 8.36 -15.19 -7.60
CA GLN A 158 8.85 -15.49 -6.27
C GLN A 158 9.66 -16.78 -6.28
N GLY A 159 10.45 -16.97 -5.23
CA GLY A 159 11.19 -18.20 -5.02
C GLY A 159 11.84 -18.21 -3.65
N LYS A 160 12.46 -19.35 -3.32
CA LYS A 160 13.30 -19.50 -2.12
C LYS A 160 14.74 -19.73 -2.52
N LEU A 161 15.65 -19.18 -1.73
CA LEU A 161 17.06 -19.56 -1.77
C LEU A 161 17.41 -20.38 -0.54
N SER A 162 18.26 -21.37 -0.77
CA SER A 162 18.74 -22.33 0.25
C SER A 162 19.83 -21.77 1.15
N ALA A 163 20.43 -20.63 0.78
CA ALA A 163 21.47 -19.93 1.52
C ALA A 163 21.25 -18.41 1.43
N ASP A 164 21.93 -17.67 2.31
CA ASP A 164 22.04 -16.21 2.19
C ASP A 164 22.70 -15.86 0.86
N GLY A 165 22.24 -14.78 0.24
CA GLY A 165 22.82 -14.27 -0.98
C GLY A 165 22.05 -13.10 -1.55
N ASP A 166 22.65 -12.46 -2.55
CA ASP A 166 22.03 -11.35 -3.25
C ASP A 166 21.51 -11.84 -4.59
N ILE A 167 20.28 -11.45 -4.91
CA ILE A 167 19.74 -11.64 -6.25
C ILE A 167 19.56 -10.30 -6.92
N GLN A 168 19.80 -10.30 -8.23
CA GLN A 168 19.46 -9.18 -9.09
C GLN A 168 18.30 -9.58 -10.01
N ILE A 169 17.32 -8.69 -10.15
CA ILE A 169 16.25 -8.81 -11.13
C ILE A 169 16.41 -7.67 -12.13
N THR A 170 16.50 -8.00 -13.41
CA THR A 170 16.74 -7.03 -14.49
C THR A 170 15.94 -7.35 -15.75
N PHE A 171 15.55 -6.31 -16.49
CA PHE A 171 14.97 -6.42 -17.85
C PHE A 171 16.01 -6.26 -18.96
N THR A 172 17.25 -5.94 -18.58
CA THR A 172 18.41 -5.71 -19.45
C THR A 172 19.57 -6.59 -18.96
N PRO A 173 19.51 -7.91 -19.20
CA PRO A 173 20.58 -8.81 -18.77
C PRO A 173 21.93 -8.38 -19.39
N PRO A 174 23.05 -8.51 -18.66
CA PRO A 174 24.37 -8.24 -19.21
C PRO A 174 24.64 -9.20 -20.38
N ASN A 175 25.12 -8.64 -21.50
CA ASN A 175 25.54 -9.39 -22.69
C ASN A 175 26.78 -10.24 -22.43
#